data_AF-A0A0G0N9C9-F1
#
_entry.id   AF-A0A0G0N9C9-F1
#
_cell.length_a   1.000
_cell.length_b   1.000
_cell.length_c   1.000
_cell.angle_alpha   90.00
_cell.angle_beta   90.00
_cell.angle_gamma   90.00
#
_symmetry.space_group_name_H-M   'P 1'
#
loop_
_entity.id
_entity.type
_entity.pdbx_description
1 polymer ?
#
loop_
_entity_poly.entity_id
_entity_poly.type
_entity_poly.pdbx_seq_one_letter_code
_entity_poly.pdbx_strand_id
1 'polypeptide(L)'
;MTIKSVKKVTENISKKKNKTTEFSFVLKVSKCGIGVFATHNIKKGTYLRLFSYETEATMDSFVRNKKDVPKFFRKYCVDMGDELICPKDFGRMEIGWYLNHSKTPNAYHRNCNYYALCDIKSSEEITIDYNTLEEPEEAKEDYYK
;
A
#
# COMPACT_ATOMS: atom_id res chain seq x y z
N MET A 1 36.73 -10.66 21.43
CA MET A 1 35.74 -10.02 20.53
C MET A 1 36.49 -9.49 19.31
N THR A 2 36.36 -10.12 18.15
CA THR A 2 37.20 -9.84 16.98
C THR A 2 36.46 -8.91 16.01
N ILE A 3 37.19 -8.02 15.33
CA ILE A 3 36.69 -7.00 14.39
C ILE A 3 35.70 -7.55 13.33
N LYS A 4 35.73 -8.86 13.04
CA LYS A 4 34.75 -9.56 12.19
C LYS A 4 33.32 -9.61 12.77
N SER A 5 33.13 -9.66 14.10
CA SER A 5 31.78 -9.69 14.70
C SER A 5 31.12 -8.31 14.71
N VAL A 6 31.92 -7.23 14.75
CA VAL A 6 31.41 -5.85 14.67
C VAL A 6 30.87 -5.55 13.27
N LYS A 7 31.55 -6.02 12.20
CA LYS A 7 31.07 -5.87 10.81
C LYS A 7 29.74 -6.60 10.54
N LYS A 8 29.56 -7.81 11.08
CA LYS A 8 28.31 -8.59 10.91
C LYS A 8 27.13 -7.95 11.66
N VAL A 9 27.40 -7.28 12.77
CA VAL A 9 26.39 -6.51 13.53
C VAL A 9 26.04 -5.20 12.80
N THR A 10 27.00 -4.48 12.23
CA THR A 10 26.72 -3.25 11.47
C THR A 10 26.01 -3.49 10.13
N GLU A 11 26.29 -4.61 9.45
CA GLU A 11 25.54 -5.04 8.25
C GLU A 11 24.07 -5.38 8.57
N ASN A 12 23.78 -5.95 9.74
CA ASN A 12 22.41 -6.23 10.19
C ASN A 12 21.67 -4.99 10.72
N ILE A 13 22.37 -3.95 11.18
CA ILE A 13 21.77 -2.67 11.58
C ILE A 13 21.42 -1.81 10.35
N SER A 14 22.15 -1.96 9.24
CA SER A 14 21.86 -1.29 7.96
C SER A 14 20.50 -1.67 7.34
N LYS A 15 20.06 -2.92 7.52
CA LYS A 15 18.75 -3.40 7.04
C LYS A 15 17.54 -2.83 7.81
N LYS A 16 17.75 -2.13 8.93
CA LYS A 16 16.68 -1.60 9.80
C LYS A 16 16.24 -0.16 9.50
N LYS A 17 16.80 0.53 8.50
CA LYS A 17 16.60 1.99 8.33
C LYS A 17 15.64 2.46 7.23
N ASN A 18 15.23 1.62 6.28
CA ASN A 18 14.39 2.07 5.17
C ASN A 18 12.93 1.64 5.36
N LYS A 19 12.27 2.15 6.41
CA LYS A 19 10.83 1.97 6.62
C LYS A 19 10.16 3.27 7.07
N THR A 20 8.91 3.48 6.67
CA THR A 20 8.07 4.57 7.18
C THR A 20 7.42 4.21 8.52
N THR A 21 6.84 5.21 9.18
CA THR A 21 6.12 5.08 10.46
C THR A 21 4.67 5.54 10.31
N GLU A 22 3.90 5.50 11.40
CA GLU A 22 2.54 6.03 11.48
C GLU A 22 2.45 7.55 11.20
N PHE A 23 3.57 8.28 11.29
CA PHE A 23 3.63 9.72 11.04
C PHE A 23 4.05 10.06 9.60
N SER A 24 4.32 9.06 8.75
CA SER A 24 4.86 9.29 7.41
C SER A 24 3.80 9.63 6.37
N PHE A 25 2.52 9.43 6.68
CA PHE A 25 1.43 9.58 5.73
C PHE A 25 0.26 10.36 6.32
N VAL A 26 -0.45 11.09 5.47
CA VAL A 26 -1.66 11.82 5.80
C VAL A 26 -2.66 11.75 4.65
N LEU A 27 -3.95 11.73 4.97
CA LEU A 27 -5.01 11.82 3.96
C LEU A 27 -5.23 13.28 3.55
N LYS A 28 -5.33 13.54 2.25
CA LYS A 28 -5.72 14.84 1.68
C LYS A 28 -6.63 14.65 0.49
N VAL A 29 -7.29 15.73 0.06
CA VAL A 29 -7.99 15.77 -1.22
C VAL A 29 -7.00 15.54 -2.36
N SER A 30 -7.36 14.64 -3.26
CA SER A 30 -6.64 14.30 -4.50
C SER A 30 -7.54 14.59 -5.71
N LYS A 31 -6.97 14.52 -6.91
CA LYS A 31 -7.72 14.62 -8.18
C LYS A 31 -8.84 13.58 -8.28
N CYS A 32 -8.66 12.41 -7.67
CA CYS A 32 -9.60 11.28 -7.72
C CYS A 32 -10.30 11.02 -6.36
N GLY A 33 -10.51 12.06 -5.55
CA GLY A 33 -11.19 11.95 -4.25
C GLY A 33 -10.23 12.16 -3.08
N ILE A 34 -9.97 11.11 -2.30
CA ILE A 34 -9.03 11.16 -1.18
C ILE A 34 -7.78 10.35 -1.56
N GLY A 35 -6.60 10.88 -1.23
CA GLY A 35 -5.33 10.23 -1.50
C GLY A 35 -4.44 10.18 -0.26
N VAL A 36 -3.41 9.35 -0.33
CA VAL A 36 -2.36 9.21 0.69
C VAL A 36 -1.19 10.09 0.33
N PHE A 37 -0.73 10.97 1.22
CA PHE A 37 0.36 11.90 0.94
C PHE A 37 1.51 11.72 1.93
N ALA A 38 2.74 11.79 1.43
CA ALA A 38 3.94 11.74 2.26
C ALA A 38 4.05 13.01 3.14
N THR A 39 4.38 12.87 4.42
CA THR A 39 4.63 14.01 5.32
C THR A 39 6.09 14.47 5.27
N HIS A 40 7.01 13.60 4.84
CA HIS A 40 8.43 13.86 4.70
C HIS A 40 9.00 13.17 3.46
N ASN A 41 10.25 13.48 3.10
CA ASN A 41 10.93 12.80 2.00
C ASN A 41 11.12 11.30 2.32
N ILE A 42 10.88 10.43 1.34
CA ILE A 42 11.03 8.97 1.42
C ILE A 42 11.98 8.52 0.32
N LYS A 43 12.93 7.65 0.64
CA LYS A 43 13.91 7.15 -0.33
C LYS A 43 13.38 5.97 -1.13
N LYS A 44 13.81 5.84 -2.39
CA LYS A 44 13.56 4.65 -3.21
C LYS A 44 13.84 3.35 -2.44
N GLY A 45 12.95 2.37 -2.58
CA GLY A 45 13.04 1.07 -1.91
C GLY A 45 12.64 1.07 -0.44
N THR A 46 12.21 2.21 0.12
CA THR A 46 11.70 2.28 1.50
C THR A 46 10.37 1.54 1.61
N TYR A 47 10.24 0.70 2.64
CA TYR A 47 8.97 0.07 2.99
C TYR A 47 7.94 1.12 3.44
N LEU A 48 6.75 1.05 2.87
CA LEU A 48 5.64 1.93 3.17
C LEU A 48 4.68 1.21 4.13
N ARG A 49 4.71 1.60 5.41
CA ARG A 49 3.77 1.19 6.46
C ARG A 49 2.38 1.78 6.21
N LEU A 50 1.68 1.25 5.23
CA LEU A 50 0.33 1.67 4.81
C LEU A 50 -0.79 0.88 5.50
N PHE A 51 -0.46 -0.31 6.00
CA PHE A 51 -1.34 -1.20 6.74
C PHE A 51 -0.68 -1.59 8.06
N SER A 52 -1.45 -1.84 9.11
CA SER A 52 -0.94 -2.15 10.45
C SER A 52 -0.70 -3.65 10.65
N TYR A 53 -0.68 -4.46 9.59
CA TYR A 53 -0.53 -5.92 9.72
C TYR A 53 0.83 -6.28 10.31
N GLU A 54 0.83 -6.51 11.62
CA GLU A 54 1.90 -7.22 12.32
C GLU A 54 1.73 -8.71 12.02
N THR A 55 2.18 -9.15 10.85
CA THR A 55 2.53 -10.55 10.53
C THR A 55 1.49 -11.67 10.71
N GLU A 56 0.30 -11.42 11.26
CA GLU A 56 -0.69 -12.45 11.64
C GLU A 56 -2.04 -12.30 10.92
N ALA A 57 -2.31 -11.16 10.27
CA ALA A 57 -3.46 -11.05 9.39
C ALA A 57 -3.15 -11.75 8.06
N THR A 58 -3.71 -12.94 7.85
CA THR A 58 -3.71 -13.56 6.52
C THR A 58 -4.55 -12.71 5.57
N MET A 59 -4.19 -12.69 4.28
CA MET A 59 -5.00 -12.05 3.23
C MET A 59 -6.48 -12.47 3.32
N ASP A 60 -6.75 -13.71 3.71
CA ASP A 60 -8.08 -14.29 3.91
C ASP A 60 -8.97 -13.46 4.85
N SER A 61 -8.40 -12.75 5.83
CA SER A 61 -9.18 -11.90 6.75
C SER A 61 -9.77 -10.65 6.08
N PHE A 62 -9.36 -10.36 4.84
CA PHE A 62 -9.86 -9.27 4.00
C PHE A 62 -10.76 -9.77 2.87
N VAL A 63 -10.90 -11.08 2.70
CA VAL A 63 -11.69 -11.66 1.61
C VAL A 63 -13.17 -11.72 2.01
N ARG A 64 -14.05 -11.23 1.13
CA ARG A 64 -15.51 -11.36 1.25
C ARG A 64 -16.10 -11.74 -0.10
N ASN A 65 -17.20 -12.49 -0.09
CA ASN A 65 -18.00 -12.66 -1.31
C ASN A 65 -18.50 -11.28 -1.77
N LYS A 66 -18.31 -10.97 -3.06
CA LYS A 66 -18.69 -9.70 -3.68
C LYS A 66 -20.17 -9.38 -3.50
N LYS A 67 -21.03 -10.40 -3.54
CA LYS A 67 -22.48 -10.26 -3.32
C LYS A 67 -22.85 -9.71 -1.93
N ASP A 68 -22.01 -9.95 -0.93
CA ASP A 68 -22.25 -9.55 0.46
C ASP A 68 -21.74 -8.13 0.75
N VAL A 69 -20.96 -7.53 -0.17
CA VAL A 69 -20.45 -6.15 -0.05
C VAL A 69 -21.34 -5.20 -0.85
N PRO A 70 -21.96 -4.17 -0.23
CA PRO A 70 -22.78 -3.21 -0.96
C PRO A 70 -21.97 -2.45 -2.02
N LYS A 71 -22.57 -2.22 -3.19
CA LYS A 71 -21.90 -1.64 -4.38
C LYS A 71 -21.10 -0.36 -4.07
N PHE A 72 -21.63 0.51 -3.21
CA PHE A 72 -20.98 1.77 -2.84
C PHE A 72 -19.60 1.61 -2.20
N PHE A 73 -19.37 0.48 -1.52
CA PHE A 73 -18.10 0.19 -0.83
C PHE A 73 -17.09 -0.56 -1.69
N ARG A 74 -17.53 -1.12 -2.83
CA ARG A 74 -16.66 -1.98 -3.67
C ARG A 74 -15.48 -1.24 -4.29
N LYS A 75 -15.61 0.08 -4.52
CA LYS A 75 -14.51 0.94 -5.01
C LYS A 75 -13.27 1.00 -4.11
N TYR A 76 -13.39 0.53 -2.86
CA TYR A 76 -12.28 0.43 -1.91
C TYR A 76 -11.68 -0.99 -1.84
N CYS A 77 -12.13 -1.88 -2.71
CA CYS A 77 -11.76 -3.29 -2.71
C CYS A 77 -10.96 -3.61 -3.97
N VAL A 78 -10.12 -4.64 -3.88
CA VAL A 78 -9.55 -5.31 -5.06
C VAL A 78 -10.54 -6.39 -5.49
N ASP A 79 -10.96 -6.36 -6.75
CA ASP A 79 -11.92 -7.28 -7.33
C ASP A 79 -11.25 -8.57 -7.79
N MET A 80 -11.65 -9.70 -7.20
CA MET A 80 -11.15 -11.03 -7.54
C MET A 80 -12.24 -11.88 -8.20
N GLY A 81 -13.19 -11.25 -8.90
CA GLY A 81 -14.31 -11.92 -9.55
C GLY A 81 -15.51 -12.08 -8.62
N ASP A 82 -15.71 -13.27 -8.06
CA ASP A 82 -16.79 -13.56 -7.10
C ASP A 82 -16.46 -13.09 -5.67
N GLU A 83 -15.19 -12.81 -5.42
CA GLU A 83 -14.65 -12.37 -4.14
C GLU A 83 -14.02 -10.98 -4.25
N LEU A 84 -13.89 -10.30 -3.09
CA LEU A 84 -13.25 -9.00 -2.96
C LEU A 84 -12.22 -9.07 -1.83
N ILE A 85 -11.03 -8.52 -2.05
CA ILE A 85 -10.08 -8.19 -0.98
C ILE A 85 -10.41 -6.76 -0.52
N CYS A 86 -10.88 -6.60 0.72
CA CYS A 86 -11.51 -5.36 1.18
C CYS A 86 -11.18 -5.02 2.64
N PRO A 87 -11.43 -3.77 3.08
CA PRO A 87 -11.31 -3.40 4.48
C PRO A 87 -12.11 -4.32 5.41
N LYS A 88 -11.50 -4.73 6.52
CA LYS A 88 -12.20 -5.51 7.57
C LYS A 88 -13.34 -4.70 8.19
N ASP A 89 -13.16 -3.40 8.31
CA ASP A 89 -14.18 -2.46 8.78
C ASP A 89 -14.15 -1.21 7.90
N PHE A 90 -15.23 -0.97 7.15
CA PHE A 90 -15.36 0.20 6.27
C PHE A 90 -15.50 1.52 7.06
N GLY A 91 -15.88 1.47 8.34
CA GLY A 91 -15.85 2.63 9.24
C GLY A 91 -14.45 2.91 9.81
N ARG A 92 -13.53 1.95 9.71
CA ARG A 92 -12.15 2.05 10.22
C ARG A 92 -11.15 1.52 9.19
N MET A 93 -11.09 2.21 8.06
CA MET A 93 -10.16 1.87 6.98
C MET A 93 -8.76 2.38 7.29
N GLU A 94 -7.78 1.49 7.13
CA GLU A 94 -6.37 1.87 7.16
C GLU A 94 -6.00 2.75 5.97
N ILE A 95 -4.93 3.54 6.14
CA ILE A 95 -4.54 4.56 5.15
C ILE A 95 -4.21 3.96 3.78
N GLY A 96 -3.72 2.72 3.73
CA GLY A 96 -3.41 2.01 2.48
C GLY A 96 -4.61 1.75 1.57
N TRP A 97 -5.84 1.76 2.09
CA TRP A 97 -7.05 1.62 1.27
C TRP A 97 -7.42 2.88 0.47
N TYR A 98 -6.67 3.97 0.64
CA TYR A 98 -6.86 5.25 -0.06
C TYR A 98 -5.77 5.51 -1.11
N LEU A 99 -4.94 4.52 -1.45
CA LEU A 99 -3.97 4.64 -2.54
C LEU A 99 -4.69 4.79 -3.85
N ASN A 100 -4.34 5.81 -4.65
CA ASN A 100 -4.93 6.03 -5.97
C ASN A 100 -4.09 5.39 -7.08
N HIS A 101 -4.74 5.18 -8.23
CA HIS A 101 -4.10 4.69 -9.44
C HIS A 101 -3.22 5.75 -10.13
N SER A 102 -2.07 5.33 -10.69
CA SER A 102 -1.29 6.05 -11.69
C SER A 102 -0.55 5.07 -12.59
N LYS A 103 -0.43 5.38 -13.89
CA LYS A 103 0.43 4.65 -14.85
C LYS A 103 1.92 4.93 -14.68
N THR A 104 2.25 6.03 -14.02
CA THR A 104 3.62 6.37 -13.61
C THR A 104 3.64 6.46 -12.09
N PRO A 105 3.44 5.32 -11.39
CA PRO A 105 3.30 5.32 -9.95
C PRO A 105 4.64 5.62 -9.27
N ASN A 106 4.58 6.03 -8.01
CA ASN A 106 5.77 6.20 -7.16
C ASN A 106 5.88 5.13 -6.07
N ALA A 107 4.93 4.19 -5.99
CA ALA A 107 4.98 3.01 -5.15
C ALA A 107 4.66 1.73 -5.94
N TYR A 108 5.16 0.59 -5.45
CA TYR A 108 4.86 -0.73 -5.97
C TYR A 108 4.61 -1.69 -4.80
N HIS A 109 4.03 -2.85 -5.08
CA HIS A 109 3.79 -3.88 -4.07
C HIS A 109 4.52 -5.19 -4.39
N ARG A 110 4.78 -5.99 -3.36
CA ARG A 110 5.31 -7.36 -3.44
C ARG A 110 4.84 -8.13 -2.20
N ASN A 111 4.20 -9.28 -2.38
CA ASN A 111 3.69 -10.10 -1.28
C ASN A 111 2.86 -9.27 -0.27
N CYS A 112 1.91 -8.47 -0.76
CA CYS A 112 1.08 -7.53 0.01
C CYS A 112 1.82 -6.39 0.74
N ASN A 113 3.14 -6.28 0.59
CA ASN A 113 3.93 -5.18 1.15
C ASN A 113 4.18 -4.12 0.10
N TYR A 114 4.14 -2.85 0.51
CA TYR A 114 4.31 -1.70 -0.37
C TYR A 114 5.67 -1.04 -0.16
N TYR A 115 6.25 -0.56 -1.24
CA TYR A 115 7.59 0.02 -1.26
C TYR A 115 7.64 1.22 -2.21
N ALA A 116 8.49 2.19 -1.90
CA ALA A 116 8.74 3.34 -2.79
C ALA A 116 9.47 2.88 -4.07
N LEU A 117 8.90 3.16 -5.23
CA LEU A 117 9.49 2.86 -6.55
C LEU A 117 10.60 3.85 -6.92
N CYS A 118 10.50 5.09 -6.42
CA CYS A 118 11.45 6.19 -6.60
C CYS A 118 11.62 6.97 -5.29
N ASP A 119 12.46 8.02 -5.29
CA ASP A 119 12.47 8.99 -4.20
C ASP A 119 11.15 9.78 -4.22
N ILE A 120 10.43 9.79 -3.11
CA ILE A 120 9.15 10.50 -2.94
C ILE A 120 9.41 11.74 -2.09
N LYS A 121 8.95 12.92 -2.53
CA LYS A 121 9.11 14.16 -1.78
C LYS A 121 7.99 14.34 -0.75
N SER A 122 8.27 15.14 0.29
CA SER A 122 7.22 15.61 1.20
C SER A 122 6.07 16.23 0.39
N SER A 123 4.84 15.92 0.78
CA SER A 123 3.59 16.34 0.14
C SER A 123 3.31 15.74 -1.24
N GLU A 124 4.11 14.79 -1.75
CA GLU A 124 3.70 13.99 -2.91
C GLU A 124 2.65 12.95 -2.52
N GLU A 125 1.71 12.69 -3.43
CA GLU A 125 0.73 11.61 -3.31
C GLU A 125 1.38 10.26 -3.59
N ILE A 126 1.08 9.26 -2.78
CA ILE A 126 1.48 7.87 -2.98
C ILE A 126 0.46 7.24 -3.94
N THR A 127 0.95 6.79 -5.09
CA THR A 127 0.13 6.14 -6.12
C THR A 127 0.74 4.80 -6.53
N ILE A 128 -0.12 3.88 -6.93
CA ILE A 128 0.23 2.54 -7.41
C ILE A 128 -0.38 2.30 -8.79
N ASP A 129 0.13 1.33 -9.53
CA ASP A 129 -0.54 0.87 -10.74
C ASP A 129 -1.55 -0.23 -10.38
N TYR A 130 -2.85 0.05 -10.52
CA TYR A 130 -3.88 -0.93 -10.18
C TYR A 130 -3.89 -2.12 -11.14
N ASN A 131 -3.32 -1.97 -12.36
CA ASN A 131 -3.16 -3.10 -13.27
C ASN A 131 -2.23 -4.19 -12.71
N THR A 132 -1.47 -3.89 -11.65
CA THR A 132 -0.63 -4.87 -10.95
C THR A 132 -1.38 -5.67 -9.89
N LEU A 133 -2.64 -5.32 -9.55
CA LEU A 133 -3.42 -5.97 -8.49
C LEU A 133 -4.10 -7.28 -8.93
N GLU A 134 -3.77 -7.79 -10.12
CA GLU A 134 -4.27 -9.07 -10.65
C GLU A 134 -5.80 -9.16 -10.76
N GLU A 135 -6.48 -8.02 -10.83
CA GLU A 135 -7.93 -7.95 -11.06
C GLU A 135 -8.28 -8.49 -12.46
N PRO A 136 -9.42 -9.18 -12.62
CA PRO A 136 -9.87 -9.67 -13.91
C PRO A 136 -10.19 -8.49 -14.84
N GLU A 137 -10.03 -8.69 -16.16
CA GLU A 137 -10.14 -7.61 -17.14
C GLU A 137 -11.51 -6.93 -17.12
N GLU A 138 -12.57 -7.70 -16.89
CA GLU A 138 -13.95 -7.20 -16.74
C GLU A 138 -14.19 -6.33 -15.50
N ALA A 139 -13.31 -6.39 -14.50
CA ALA A 139 -13.38 -5.54 -13.31
C ALA A 139 -12.62 -4.23 -13.48
N LYS A 140 -11.77 -4.11 -14.51
CA LYS A 140 -11.00 -2.89 -14.76
C LYS A 140 -11.91 -1.80 -15.31
N GLU A 141 -12.07 -0.74 -14.52
CA GLU A 141 -12.78 0.46 -14.92
C GLU A 141 -12.00 1.27 -15.99
N ASP A 142 -12.62 2.27 -16.61
CA ASP A 142 -11.99 3.04 -17.68
C ASP A 142 -10.74 3.82 -17.23
N TYR A 143 -10.61 4.13 -15.94
CA TYR A 143 -9.40 4.79 -15.41
C TYR A 143 -8.18 3.86 -15.29
N TYR A 144 -8.34 2.55 -15.50
CA TYR A 144 -7.21 1.61 -15.60
C TYR A 144 -6.51 1.68 -16.97
N LYS A 145 -7.19 2.24 -17.98
CA LYS A 145 -6.75 2.27 -19.39
C LYS A 145 -5.72 3.32 -19.70
#